data_AF-A0A8T4LSI9-F1
#
_entry.id   AF-A0A8T4LSI9-F1
#
_cell.length_a   1.000
_cell.length_b   1.000
_cell.length_c   1.000
_cell.angle_alpha   90.00
_cell.angle_beta   90.00
_cell.angle_gamma   90.00
#
_symmetry.space_group_name_H-M   'P 1'
#
loop_
_entity.id
_entity.type
_entity.pdbx_description
1 polymer ?
#
loop_
_entity_poly.entity_id
_entity_poly.type
_entity_poly.pdbx_seq_one_letter_code
_entity_poly.pdbx_strand_id
1 'polypeptide(L)'
;MAGMGSVNVSLPKKAVEYLDRQAEENYTSRAGIARQYLMEKLEEKAVVEARTKGYSIRKASEMTGVPYVRVLKILGQTQIDEE
;
A
#
# COMPACT_ATOMS: atom_id res chain seq x y z
N MET A 1 -1.47 6.77 -20.28
CA MET A 1 -2.38 5.71 -19.79
C MET A 1 -1.58 4.81 -18.89
N ALA A 2 -1.97 4.60 -17.63
CA ALA A 2 -1.37 3.55 -16.82
C ALA A 2 -1.83 2.21 -17.39
N GLY A 3 -0.92 1.45 -18.00
CA GLY A 3 -1.25 0.15 -18.58
C GLY A 3 -1.55 -0.86 -17.48
N MET A 4 -2.65 -1.60 -17.60
CA MET A 4 -2.87 -2.79 -16.77
C MET A 4 -1.91 -3.88 -17.25
N GLY A 5 -0.96 -4.26 -16.39
CA GLY A 5 -0.05 -5.39 -16.60
C GLY A 5 -0.46 -6.58 -15.73
N SER A 6 -0.20 -7.80 -16.21
CA SER A 6 -0.31 -9.03 -15.41
C SER A 6 1.09 -9.56 -15.09
N VAL A 7 1.24 -10.12 -13.90
CA VAL A 7 2.47 -10.77 -13.44
C VAL A 7 2.13 -12.10 -12.78
N ASN A 8 2.94 -13.12 -13.02
CA ASN A 8 2.84 -14.39 -12.31
C ASN A 8 3.74 -14.35 -11.08
N VAL A 9 3.21 -14.75 -9.93
CA VAL A 9 3.94 -14.74 -8.66
C VAL A 9 3.85 -16.09 -7.96
N SER A 10 4.95 -16.53 -7.38
CA SER A 10 5.00 -17.69 -6.48
C SER A 10 5.08 -17.18 -5.04
N LEU A 11 4.13 -17.59 -4.22
CA LEU A 11 4.04 -17.17 -2.82
C LEU A 11 4.13 -18.39 -1.89
N PRO A 12 4.63 -18.22 -0.65
CA PRO A 12 4.55 -19.26 0.37
C PRO A 12 3.11 -19.72 0.59
N LYS A 13 2.92 -21.03 0.83
CA LYS A 13 1.58 -21.63 1.00
C LYS A 13 0.71 -20.88 2.01
N LYS A 14 1.28 -20.53 3.17
CA LYS A 14 0.59 -19.78 4.23
C LYS A 14 0.04 -18.42 3.75
N ALA A 15 0.76 -17.73 2.87
CA ALA A 15 0.31 -16.46 2.32
C ALA A 15 -0.88 -16.66 1.36
N VAL A 16 -0.84 -17.73 0.55
CA VAL A 16 -1.96 -18.09 -0.34
C VAL A 16 -3.20 -18.45 0.49
N GLU A 17 -3.05 -19.31 1.50
CA GLU A 17 -4.14 -19.70 2.41
C GLU A 17 -4.76 -18.49 3.13
N TYR A 18 -3.93 -17.52 3.54
CA TYR A 18 -4.43 -16.27 4.13
C TYR A 18 -5.23 -15.44 3.13
N LEU A 19 -4.73 -15.26 1.90
CA LEU A 19 -5.42 -14.49 0.86
C LEU A 19 -6.75 -15.15 0.46
N ASP A 20 -6.81 -16.48 0.44
CA ASP A 20 -8.04 -17.23 0.19
C ASP A 20 -9.10 -16.98 1.26
N ARG A 21 -8.71 -17.12 2.54
CA ARG A 21 -9.62 -16.85 3.65
C ARG A 21 -10.16 -15.42 3.60
N GLN A 22 -9.29 -14.44 3.33
CA GLN A 22 -9.72 -13.04 3.19
C GLN A 22 -10.64 -12.82 1.98
N ALA A 23 -10.40 -13.51 0.86
CA ALA A 23 -11.24 -13.42 -0.31
C ALA A 23 -12.65 -13.96 -0.04
N GLU A 24 -12.76 -15.08 0.67
CA GLU A 24 -14.03 -15.66 1.12
C GLU A 24 -14.78 -14.73 2.10
N GLU A 25 -14.11 -14.26 3.15
CA GLU A 25 -14.69 -13.37 4.17
C GLU A 25 -15.24 -12.06 3.58
N ASN A 26 -14.59 -11.54 2.52
CA ASN A 26 -14.94 -10.26 1.88
C ASN A 26 -15.73 -10.42 0.57
N TYR A 27 -16.16 -11.64 0.21
CA TYR A 27 -16.90 -11.93 -1.02
C TYR A 27 -16.24 -11.36 -2.28
N THR A 28 -14.92 -11.53 -2.40
CA THR A 28 -14.12 -10.99 -3.50
C THR A 28 -13.11 -12.02 -4.01
N SER A 29 -12.31 -11.68 -5.02
CA SER A 29 -11.28 -12.57 -5.54
C SER A 29 -9.98 -12.48 -4.75
N ARG A 30 -9.21 -13.58 -4.71
CA ARG A 30 -7.83 -13.61 -4.20
C ARG A 30 -6.97 -12.50 -4.82
N ALA A 31 -7.12 -12.29 -6.13
CA ALA A 31 -6.40 -11.23 -6.85
C ALA A 31 -6.82 -9.83 -6.39
N GLY A 32 -8.11 -9.62 -6.07
CA GLY A 32 -8.62 -8.38 -5.51
C GLY A 32 -8.00 -8.04 -4.16
N ILE A 33 -7.96 -9.02 -3.24
CA ILE A 33 -7.31 -8.89 -1.93
C ILE A 33 -5.80 -8.65 -2.09
N ALA A 34 -5.12 -9.45 -2.92
CA ALA A 34 -3.68 -9.30 -3.15
C ALA A 34 -3.35 -7.91 -3.72
N ARG A 35 -4.17 -7.42 -4.67
CA ARG A 35 -4.03 -6.07 -5.23
C ARG A 35 -4.20 -5.01 -4.16
N GLN A 36 -5.19 -5.14 -3.27
CA GLN A 36 -5.41 -4.19 -2.19
C GLN A 36 -4.18 -4.10 -1.27
N TYR A 37 -3.68 -5.23 -0.77
CA TYR A 37 -2.49 -5.23 0.08
C TYR A 37 -1.25 -4.67 -0.62
N LEU A 38 -1.07 -5.00 -1.90
CA LEU A 38 0.05 -4.47 -2.68
C LEU A 38 -0.05 -2.94 -2.82
N MET A 39 -1.24 -2.41 -3.12
CA MET A 39 -1.46 -0.97 -3.23
C MET A 39 -1.20 -0.27 -1.90
N GLU A 40 -1.73 -0.80 -0.79
CA GLU A 40 -1.50 -0.25 0.55
C GLU A 40 0.00 -0.19 0.88
N LYS A 41 0.76 -1.25 0.57
CA LYS A 41 2.22 -1.26 0.79
C LYS A 41 3.01 -0.37 -0.15
N LEU A 42 2.57 -0.19 -1.39
CA LEU A 42 3.20 0.74 -2.32
C LEU A 42 2.97 2.19 -1.88
N GLU A 43 1.76 2.53 -1.45
CA GLU A 43 1.43 3.84 -0.87
C GLU A 43 2.29 4.12 0.37
N GLU A 44 2.35 3.18 1.31
CA GLU A 44 3.18 3.29 2.52
C GLU A 44 4.64 3.58 2.18
N LYS A 45 5.24 2.79 1.28
CA LYS A 45 6.63 2.97 0.86
C LYS A 45 6.86 4.33 0.22
N ALA A 46 6.00 4.75 -0.70
CA ALA A 46 6.14 6.01 -1.40
C ALA A 46 6.06 7.22 -0.45
N VAL A 47 5.14 7.17 0.52
CA VAL A 47 4.98 8.19 1.56
C VAL A 47 6.19 8.26 2.49
N VAL A 48 6.67 7.11 2.98
CA VAL A 48 7.85 7.02 3.83
C VAL A 48 9.10 7.51 3.10
N GLU A 49 9.27 7.14 1.83
CA GLU A 49 10.38 7.61 1.01
C GLU A 49 10.34 9.14 0.81
N ALA A 50 9.14 9.71 0.63
CA ALA A 50 9.01 11.16 0.53
C ALA A 50 9.39 11.86 1.84
N ARG A 51 8.99 11.32 3.00
CA ARG A 51 9.32 11.90 4.30
C ARG A 51 10.80 11.77 4.65
N THR A 52 11.42 10.63 4.37
CA THR A 52 12.87 10.42 4.58
C THR A 52 13.74 11.34 3.72
N LYS A 53 13.22 11.82 2.58
CA LYS A 53 13.86 12.88 1.76
C LYS A 53 13.63 14.30 2.29
N GLY A 54 12.93 14.46 3.42
CA GLY A 54 12.66 15.76 4.06
C GLY A 54 11.47 16.52 3.47
N TYR A 55 10.66 15.92 2.60
CA TYR A 55 9.48 16.61 2.03
C TYR A 55 8.39 16.78 3.08
N SER A 56 7.69 17.93 3.06
CA SER A 56 6.51 18.15 3.91
C SER A 56 5.39 17.16 3.58
N ILE A 57 4.46 16.96 4.52
CA ILE A 57 3.31 16.04 4.36
C ILE A 57 2.47 16.43 3.14
N ARG A 58 2.27 17.74 2.92
CA ARG A 58 1.56 18.25 1.73
C ARG A 58 2.31 17.88 0.45
N LYS A 59 3.64 18.04 0.44
CA LYS A 59 4.45 17.71 -0.74
C LYS A 59 4.48 16.20 -1.01
N ALA A 60 4.55 15.38 0.03
CA ALA A 60 4.44 13.93 -0.08
C ALA A 60 3.09 13.51 -0.69
N SER A 61 1.98 14.11 -0.27
CA SER A 61 0.66 13.86 -0.85
C SER A 61 0.60 14.20 -2.34
N GLU A 62 1.12 15.37 -2.74
CA GLU A 62 1.18 15.79 -4.14
C GLU A 62 2.01 14.83 -5.01
N MET A 63 3.21 14.45 -4.53
CA MET A 63 4.16 13.64 -5.31
C MET A 63 3.72 12.18 -5.46
N THR A 64 3.12 11.62 -4.41
CA THR A 64 2.71 10.21 -4.39
C THR A 64 1.31 10.00 -4.95
N GLY A 65 0.50 11.07 -5.06
CA GLY A 65 -0.92 10.98 -5.39
C GLY A 65 -1.79 10.41 -4.25
N VAL A 66 -1.19 10.15 -3.07
CA VAL A 66 -1.90 9.65 -1.89
C VAL A 66 -2.61 10.81 -1.19
N PRO A 67 -3.91 10.71 -0.86
CA PRO A 67 -4.64 11.78 -0.17
C PRO A 67 -4.00 12.18 1.16
N TYR A 68 -3.97 13.47 1.48
CA TYR A 68 -3.33 14.02 2.69
C TYR A 68 -3.70 13.27 3.99
N VAL A 69 -4.99 12.96 4.18
CA VAL A 69 -5.47 12.22 5.37
C VAL A 69 -4.90 10.81 5.43
N ARG A 70 -4.71 10.15 4.28
CA ARG A 70 -4.10 8.83 4.18
C ARG A 70 -2.60 8.90 4.46
N VAL A 71 -1.92 9.94 3.99
CA VAL A 71 -0.51 10.21 4.32
C VAL A 71 -0.32 10.33 5.83
N LEU A 72 -1.14 11.14 6.51
CA LEU A 72 -1.09 11.26 7.98
C LEU A 72 -1.29 9.92 8.69
N LYS A 73 -2.26 9.12 8.23
CA LYS A 73 -2.51 7.79 8.79
C LYS A 73 -1.31 6.86 8.63
N ILE A 74 -0.69 6.84 7.45
CA ILE A 74 0.50 6.02 7.16
C ILE A 74 1.66 6.42 8.09
N LEU A 75 1.92 7.72 8.23
CA LEU A 75 3.01 8.23 9.05
C LEU A 75 2.79 7.97 10.54
N GLY A 76 1.56 8.17 11.03
CA GLY A 76 1.20 7.84 12.42
C GLY A 76 1.33 6.36 12.75
N GLN A 77 1.26 5.47 11.75
CA GLN A 77 1.46 4.02 11.93
C GLN A 77 2.93 3.60 11.86
N THR A 78 3.80 4.38 11.21
CA THR A 78 5.19 4.00 10.94
C THR A 78 6.19 4.46 12.00
N GLN A 79 5.76 5.15 13.06
CA GLN A 79 6.63 5.71 14.11
C GLN A 79 7.83 6.52 13.56
N ILE A 80 7.69 7.05 12.34
CA ILE A 80 8.65 8.02 11.82
C ILE A 80 8.24 9.33 12.50
N ASP A 81 8.78 9.50 13.70
CA ASP A 81 8.58 10.68 14.53
C ASP A 81 8.83 11.93 13.69
N GLU A 82 7.85 12.83 13.74
CA GLU A 82 8.00 14.21 13.32
C GLU A 82 9.00 14.87 14.28
N GLU A 83 10.29 14.85 13.94
CA GLU A 83 11.20 15.94 14.33
C GLU A 83 10.91 17.20 13.49
#